data_AF-A0AAD5BRA6-F1
#
_entry.id   AF-A0AAD5BRA6-F1
#
_cell.length_a   1.000
_cell.length_b   1.000
_cell.length_c   1.000
_cell.angle_alpha   90.00
_cell.angle_beta   90.00
_cell.angle_gamma   90.00
#
_symmetry.space_group_name_H-M   'P 1'
#
loop_
_entity.id
_entity.type
_entity.pdbx_description
1 polymer ?
#
loop_
_entity_poly.entity_id
_entity_poly.type
_entity_poly.pdbx_seq_one_letter_code
_entity_poly.pdbx_strand_id
1 'polypeptide(L)'
;MQAAPVNIIVGSHVWVEDPALAWIDGEVTRVNGQELHVHTTKGKTIVTNVSKVFPKDTEAPPGGVDDMTRLSYLHEPGVLQNLATRYELNEIYTYTGNILIAINPFQRLPHLYDTHMMEQYKGAGFGELSPHVFAVADVAYRAMINEGKSNSILVSGESGAGKTETTKMLMRYLAYLGGRSGVEGRTVEQQVLESNPVLEAFGNAKTVRNNNSSRFGKFVEIQFDKSGRISGAAIRTYLLERSRVCQISDPERNYHCFYLLCAAPPEDREKFKLESPQSYHYLNQSKSYELEGVSDAHEYLATRRAMDIVGISEEEQDAIFRVVAAILHLGNIEFAKGEEIDSSVLKDGKSRFHLNVTAELLMCDAKSLEDALIKRVMVTPEEVITRTLDPEAALGSRDALAKTIYSRLFDWIVEKINNSIGQDPNSKSLIGVLDIYGFESFKHNSFEQFCINFTNEKLQQHFNQHVFKMEQEEYTKEAINWSYIEFVDNQDVLDLIEKKPGGIISLLDEACMFPKSTHATFA
;
A
#
# COMPACT_ATOMS: atom_id res chain seq x y z
N MET A 1 3.69 29.02 -16.56
CA MET A 1 3.76 29.44 -17.97
C MET A 1 2.63 28.77 -18.73
N GLN A 2 1.60 29.51 -19.17
CA GLN A 2 0.96 29.11 -20.42
C GLN A 2 2.03 29.35 -21.49
N ALA A 3 2.52 28.27 -22.11
CA ALA A 3 3.38 28.40 -23.27
C ALA A 3 2.69 29.36 -24.26
N ALA A 4 3.45 30.29 -24.85
CA ALA A 4 2.93 31.13 -25.93
C ALA A 4 2.17 30.22 -26.90
N PRO A 5 0.94 30.57 -27.35
CA PRO A 5 0.14 29.67 -28.16
C PRO A 5 0.96 29.26 -29.38
N VAL A 6 1.36 28.00 -29.40
CA VAL A 6 2.14 27.45 -30.51
C VAL A 6 1.24 27.55 -31.72
N ASN A 7 1.67 28.34 -32.70
CA ASN A 7 0.83 28.66 -33.85
C ASN A 7 0.78 27.43 -34.76
N ILE A 8 -0.23 26.59 -34.57
CA ILE A 8 -0.39 25.35 -35.34
C ILE A 8 -0.80 25.70 -36.78
N ILE A 9 0.10 25.45 -37.72
CA ILE A 9 -0.08 25.69 -39.17
C ILE A 9 -0.03 24.40 -39.98
N VAL A 10 -0.42 24.44 -41.26
CA VAL A 10 -0.19 23.33 -42.20
C VAL A 10 1.30 22.95 -42.21
N GLY A 11 1.60 21.66 -42.08
CA GLY A 11 2.96 21.11 -41.92
C GLY A 11 3.41 20.92 -40.46
N SER A 12 2.66 21.43 -39.48
CA SER A 12 2.98 21.23 -38.06
C SER A 12 2.79 19.77 -37.66
N HIS A 13 3.72 19.23 -36.89
CA HIS A 13 3.60 17.93 -36.29
C HIS A 13 2.90 18.05 -34.94
N VAL A 14 1.88 17.22 -34.71
CA VAL A 14 0.99 17.35 -33.56
C VAL A 14 0.55 16.00 -33.03
N TRP A 15 0.10 15.99 -31.77
CA TRP A 15 -0.58 14.89 -31.11
C TRP A 15 -2.09 15.12 -31.12
N VAL A 16 -2.84 14.05 -31.38
CA VAL A 16 -4.31 14.00 -31.32
C VAL A 16 -4.76 12.78 -30.53
N GLU A 17 -5.93 12.88 -29.89
CA GLU A 17 -6.50 11.76 -29.13
C GLU A 17 -6.78 10.55 -30.03
N ASP A 18 -6.42 9.36 -29.54
CA ASP A 18 -6.74 8.08 -30.16
C ASP A 18 -7.45 7.16 -29.14
N PRO A 19 -8.61 6.58 -29.46
CA PRO A 19 -9.35 5.74 -28.51
C PRO A 19 -8.63 4.48 -28.04
N ALA A 20 -7.61 4.01 -28.78
CA ALA A 20 -6.86 2.81 -28.46
C ALA A 20 -5.47 3.10 -27.87
N LEU A 21 -4.78 4.12 -28.38
CA LEU A 21 -3.42 4.49 -27.96
C LEU A 21 -3.35 5.64 -26.95
N ALA A 22 -4.50 6.22 -26.59
CA ALA A 22 -4.64 7.53 -25.93
C ALA A 22 -4.18 8.70 -26.81
N TRP A 23 -2.98 8.66 -27.37
CA TRP A 23 -2.42 9.69 -28.25
C TRP A 23 -1.79 9.09 -29.50
N ILE A 24 -1.96 9.77 -30.64
CA ILE A 24 -1.29 9.44 -31.90
C ILE A 24 -0.75 10.72 -32.54
N ASP A 25 0.43 10.62 -33.15
CA ASP A 25 1.04 11.75 -33.84
C ASP A 25 0.62 11.82 -35.32
N GLY A 26 0.70 13.03 -35.87
CA GLY A 26 0.45 13.27 -37.28
C GLY A 26 0.85 14.67 -37.72
N GLU A 27 0.71 14.90 -39.02
CA GLU A 27 1.00 16.18 -39.66
C GLU A 27 -0.30 16.90 -40.01
N VAL A 28 -0.38 18.20 -39.69
CA VAL A 28 -1.51 19.04 -40.07
C VAL A 28 -1.50 19.28 -41.58
N THR A 29 -2.49 18.73 -42.28
CA THR A 29 -2.60 18.85 -43.76
C THR A 29 -3.51 19.99 -44.21
N ARG A 30 -4.52 20.36 -43.40
CA ARG A 30 -5.43 21.47 -43.68
C ARG A 30 -5.89 22.13 -42.38
N VAL A 31 -6.11 23.46 -42.45
CA VAL A 31 -6.63 24.28 -41.35
C VAL A 31 -7.84 25.06 -41.86
N ASN A 32 -9.01 24.82 -41.26
CA ASN A 32 -10.28 25.46 -41.59
C ASN A 32 -10.83 26.19 -40.34
N GLY A 33 -10.37 27.42 -40.11
CA GLY A 33 -10.73 28.16 -38.90
C GLY A 33 -10.18 27.47 -37.64
N GLN A 34 -11.05 26.95 -36.78
CA GLN A 34 -10.65 26.19 -35.58
C GLN A 34 -10.53 24.67 -35.83
N GLU A 35 -10.87 24.19 -37.02
CA GLU A 35 -10.83 22.77 -37.37
C GLU A 35 -9.51 22.42 -38.07
N LEU A 36 -8.83 21.38 -37.58
CA LEU A 36 -7.57 20.86 -38.09
C LEU A 36 -7.80 19.48 -38.71
N HIS A 37 -7.23 19.25 -39.89
CA HIS A 37 -7.19 17.95 -40.56
C HIS A 37 -5.79 17.38 -40.42
N VAL A 38 -5.63 16.42 -39.50
CA VAL A 38 -4.34 15.81 -39.15
C VAL A 38 -4.23 14.46 -39.85
N HIS A 39 -3.19 14.28 -40.66
CA HIS A 39 -2.86 12.98 -41.24
C HIS A 39 -1.93 12.24 -40.28
N THR A 40 -2.45 11.19 -39.65
CA THR A 40 -1.73 10.43 -38.62
C THR A 40 -0.66 9.53 -39.20
N THR A 41 0.33 9.16 -38.39
CA THR A 41 1.39 8.19 -38.75
C THR A 41 0.86 6.81 -39.13
N LYS A 42 -0.37 6.46 -38.72
CA LYS A 42 -1.08 5.23 -39.16
C LYS A 42 -1.87 5.40 -40.46
N GLY A 43 -1.71 6.52 -41.17
CA GLY A 43 -2.32 6.78 -42.48
C GLY A 43 -3.79 7.20 -42.46
N LYS A 44 -4.38 7.41 -41.27
CA LYS A 44 -5.77 7.89 -41.12
C LYS A 44 -5.78 9.40 -40.96
N THR A 45 -6.72 10.09 -41.62
CA THR A 45 -6.97 11.51 -41.36
C THR A 45 -7.98 11.69 -40.23
N ILE A 46 -7.62 12.47 -39.22
CA ILE A 46 -8.46 12.84 -38.08
C ILE A 46 -8.80 14.32 -38.20
N VAL A 47 -10.08 14.64 -38.03
CA VAL A 47 -10.58 16.03 -38.00
C VAL A 47 -10.88 16.38 -36.55
N THR A 48 -10.22 17.40 -36.01
CA THR A 48 -10.37 17.80 -34.60
C THR A 48 -10.23 19.31 -34.44
N ASN A 49 -10.63 19.84 -33.28
CA ASN A 49 -10.52 21.26 -32.99
C ASN A 49 -9.09 21.59 -32.50
N VAL A 50 -8.55 22.76 -32.87
CA VAL A 50 -7.23 23.25 -32.44
C VAL A 50 -7.00 23.20 -30.94
N SER A 51 -8.05 23.38 -30.12
CA SER A 51 -7.99 23.29 -28.65
C SER A 51 -7.72 21.88 -28.11
N LYS A 52 -7.86 20.84 -28.94
CA LYS A 52 -7.65 19.43 -28.58
C LYS A 52 -6.37 18.85 -29.18
N VAL A 53 -5.49 19.70 -29.69
CA VAL A 53 -4.27 19.30 -30.38
C VAL A 53 -3.08 19.84 -29.62
N PHE A 54 -2.07 18.99 -29.43
CA PHE A 54 -0.83 19.36 -28.75
C PHE A 54 0.33 19.34 -29.74
N PRO A 55 1.26 20.30 -29.70
CA PRO A 55 2.41 20.32 -30.59
C PRO A 55 3.33 19.10 -30.32
N LYS A 56 3.91 18.52 -31.36
CA LYS A 56 4.93 17.48 -31.22
C LYS A 56 6.32 18.09 -31.32
N ASP A 57 7.20 17.73 -30.40
CA ASP A 57 8.62 18.05 -30.49
C ASP A 57 9.28 17.10 -31.50
N THR A 58 9.75 17.65 -32.63
CA THR A 58 10.46 16.90 -33.68
C THR A 58 11.96 16.87 -33.47
N GLU A 59 12.48 17.63 -32.50
CA GLU A 59 13.92 17.73 -32.17
C GLU A 59 14.26 16.98 -30.88
N ALA A 60 13.29 16.31 -30.26
CA ALA A 60 13.49 15.50 -29.07
C ALA A 60 14.58 14.43 -29.30
N PRO A 61 15.49 14.20 -28.34
CA PRO A 61 16.53 13.18 -28.46
C PRO A 61 15.94 11.78 -28.71
N PRO A 62 16.56 10.94 -29.55
CA PRO A 62 16.04 9.60 -29.84
C PRO A 62 15.90 8.69 -28.62
N GLY A 63 16.67 8.92 -27.55
CA GLY A 63 16.57 8.17 -26.28
C GLY A 63 15.66 8.83 -25.24
N GLY A 64 14.96 9.91 -25.60
CA GLY A 64 14.25 10.76 -24.65
C GLY A 64 15.18 11.61 -23.78
N VAL A 65 14.60 12.30 -22.80
CA VAL A 65 15.29 13.14 -21.81
C VAL A 65 15.24 12.50 -20.44
N ASP A 66 16.35 12.59 -19.71
CA ASP A 66 16.48 12.11 -18.33
C ASP A 66 15.61 12.89 -17.34
N ASP A 67 15.40 14.19 -17.57
CA ASP A 67 14.50 15.05 -16.79
C ASP A 67 13.47 15.70 -17.71
N MET A 68 12.19 15.42 -17.45
CA MET A 68 11.08 15.91 -18.26
C MET A 68 10.83 17.41 -18.12
N THR A 69 11.45 18.10 -17.15
CA THR A 69 11.47 19.58 -17.12
C THR A 69 12.17 20.18 -18.34
N ARG A 70 12.97 19.37 -19.07
CA ARG A 70 13.69 19.76 -20.30
C ARG A 70 12.87 19.56 -21.58
N LEU A 71 11.65 19.03 -21.49
CA LEU A 71 10.77 18.88 -22.66
C LEU A 71 10.39 20.27 -23.20
N SER A 72 10.44 20.42 -24.53
CA SER A 72 9.99 21.65 -25.21
C SER A 72 8.52 21.96 -24.94
N TYR A 73 7.71 20.89 -24.85
CA TYR A 73 6.28 20.97 -24.56
C TYR A 73 5.93 20.01 -23.41
N LEU A 74 5.63 20.56 -22.25
CA LEU A 74 5.21 19.80 -21.08
C LEU A 74 3.69 19.61 -21.08
N HIS A 75 3.23 18.61 -21.82
CA HIS A 75 1.84 18.16 -21.87
C HIS A 75 1.77 16.63 -21.85
N GLU A 76 0.59 16.07 -21.58
CA GLU A 76 0.37 14.62 -21.44
C GLU A 76 1.00 13.76 -22.57
N PRO A 77 0.79 14.04 -23.87
CA PRO A 77 1.39 13.20 -24.91
C PRO A 77 2.92 13.26 -24.96
N GLY A 78 3.54 14.39 -24.59
CA GLY A 78 5.00 14.55 -24.59
C GLY A 78 5.63 13.78 -23.44
N VAL A 79 5.01 13.84 -22.26
CA VAL A 79 5.39 13.03 -21.09
C VAL A 79 5.26 11.55 -21.41
N LEU A 80 4.11 11.12 -21.95
CA LEU A 80 3.87 9.72 -22.30
C LEU A 80 4.88 9.20 -23.33
N GLN A 81 5.15 9.98 -24.39
CA GLN A 81 6.13 9.59 -25.41
C GLN A 81 7.54 9.48 -24.84
N ASN A 82 7.97 10.41 -23.97
CA ASN A 82 9.29 10.36 -23.36
C ASN A 82 9.47 9.11 -22.49
N LEU A 83 8.47 8.84 -21.64
CA LEU A 83 8.46 7.65 -20.78
C LEU A 83 8.47 6.35 -21.61
N ALA A 84 7.66 6.27 -22.67
CA ALA A 84 7.64 5.11 -23.56
C ALA A 84 8.98 4.90 -24.28
N THR A 85 9.57 5.96 -24.83
CA THR A 85 10.87 5.91 -25.53
C THR A 85 11.99 5.40 -24.62
N ARG A 86 12.04 5.90 -23.38
CA ARG A 86 13.03 5.46 -22.38
C ARG A 86 12.79 4.02 -21.95
N TYR A 87 11.54 3.66 -21.72
CA TYR A 87 11.16 2.30 -21.33
C TYR A 87 11.55 1.25 -22.38
N GLU A 88 11.41 1.57 -23.68
CA GLU A 88 11.87 0.69 -24.78
C GLU A 88 13.38 0.43 -24.77
N LEU A 89 14.16 1.33 -24.17
CA LEU A 89 15.60 1.20 -23.98
C LEU A 89 15.98 0.55 -22.63
N ASN A 90 14.99 0.08 -21.86
CA ASN A 90 15.11 -0.39 -20.48
C ASN A 90 15.56 0.69 -19.46
N GLU A 91 15.41 1.97 -19.81
CA GLU A 91 15.63 3.09 -18.91
C GLU A 91 14.34 3.35 -18.10
N ILE A 92 14.19 2.63 -16.99
CA ILE A 92 12.94 2.61 -16.21
C ILE A 92 12.73 3.83 -15.30
N TYR A 93 13.78 4.60 -15.07
CA TYR A 93 13.80 5.74 -14.18
C TYR A 93 13.86 7.03 -14.98
N THR A 94 13.03 8.01 -14.63
CA THR A 94 13.00 9.33 -15.28
C THR A 94 12.71 10.41 -14.26
N TYR A 95 13.45 11.51 -14.27
CA TYR A 95 13.16 12.65 -13.41
C TYR A 95 12.03 13.52 -13.97
N THR A 96 11.34 14.19 -13.05
CA THR A 96 10.55 15.38 -13.33
C THR A 96 10.82 16.38 -12.21
N GLY A 97 11.86 17.18 -12.40
CA GLY A 97 12.45 18.01 -11.35
C GLY A 97 12.96 17.15 -10.18
N ASN A 98 12.44 17.38 -8.98
CA ASN A 98 12.86 16.65 -7.77
C ASN A 98 12.16 15.28 -7.60
N ILE A 99 11.28 14.91 -8.53
CA ILE A 99 10.51 13.66 -8.46
C ILE A 99 11.16 12.62 -9.37
N LEU A 100 11.21 11.38 -8.90
CA LEU A 100 11.64 10.23 -9.69
C LEU A 100 10.42 9.37 -10.08
N ILE A 101 10.18 9.25 -11.38
CA ILE A 101 9.22 8.30 -11.94
C ILE A 101 9.93 6.99 -12.19
N ALA A 102 9.32 5.89 -11.71
CA ALA A 102 9.80 4.54 -11.88
C ALA A 102 8.72 3.69 -12.58
N ILE A 103 9.04 3.13 -13.74
CA ILE A 103 8.12 2.27 -14.50
C ILE A 103 8.53 0.81 -14.29
N ASN A 104 7.58 -0.03 -13.88
CA ASN A 104 7.85 -1.45 -13.64
C ASN A 104 8.26 -2.17 -14.94
N PRO A 105 9.49 -2.72 -15.05
CA PRO A 105 9.95 -3.38 -16.27
C PRO A 105 9.34 -4.77 -16.50
N PHE A 106 8.70 -5.38 -15.49
CA PHE A 106 8.27 -6.79 -15.50
C PHE A 106 9.38 -7.81 -15.83
N GLN A 107 10.64 -7.40 -15.71
CA GLN A 107 11.83 -8.22 -15.90
C GLN A 107 12.93 -7.78 -14.94
N ARG A 108 13.92 -8.65 -14.73
CA ARG A 108 15.08 -8.31 -13.90
C ARG A 108 16.08 -7.49 -14.70
N LEU A 109 16.54 -6.38 -14.12
CA LEU A 109 17.61 -5.53 -14.66
C LEU A 109 18.77 -5.45 -13.63
N PRO A 110 19.57 -6.52 -13.44
CA PRO A 110 20.54 -6.59 -12.33
C PRO A 110 21.65 -5.52 -12.40
N HIS A 111 22.00 -5.08 -13.61
CA HIS A 111 23.04 -4.08 -13.86
C HIS A 111 22.72 -2.71 -13.26
N LEU A 112 21.45 -2.43 -12.93
CA LEU A 112 21.05 -1.18 -12.28
C LEU A 112 21.30 -1.19 -10.76
N TYR A 113 21.54 -2.36 -10.16
CA TYR A 113 21.51 -2.51 -8.70
C TYR A 113 22.73 -3.24 -8.13
N ASP A 114 23.84 -3.25 -8.87
CA ASP A 114 25.08 -3.83 -8.38
C ASP A 114 25.86 -2.86 -7.48
N THR A 115 26.89 -3.37 -6.81
CA THR A 115 27.75 -2.55 -5.95
C THR A 115 28.50 -1.47 -6.71
N HIS A 116 28.79 -1.71 -7.99
CA HIS A 116 29.47 -0.72 -8.83
C HIS A 116 28.57 0.50 -9.05
N MET A 117 27.29 0.30 -9.33
CA MET A 117 26.29 1.35 -9.47
C MET A 117 26.12 2.11 -8.16
N MET A 118 26.07 1.43 -7.01
CA MET A 118 26.00 2.11 -5.71
C MET A 118 27.21 3.02 -5.44
N GLU A 119 28.42 2.59 -5.81
CA GLU A 119 29.63 3.41 -5.65
C GLU A 119 29.59 4.65 -6.57
N GLN A 120 29.05 4.54 -7.78
CA GLN A 120 28.93 5.68 -8.70
C GLN A 120 28.01 6.78 -8.15
N TYR A 121 26.88 6.41 -7.56
CA TYR A 121 25.92 7.39 -7.02
C TYR A 121 26.34 8.00 -5.68
N LYS A 122 27.30 7.39 -4.98
CA LYS A 122 27.75 7.83 -3.66
C LYS A 122 28.36 9.22 -3.72
N GLY A 123 27.64 10.21 -3.19
CA GLY A 123 28.08 11.60 -3.17
C GLY A 123 27.97 12.34 -4.51
N ALA A 124 27.41 11.73 -5.55
CA ALA A 124 27.16 12.39 -6.82
C ALA A 124 26.12 13.53 -6.69
N GLY A 125 26.27 14.60 -7.46
CA GLY A 125 25.26 15.65 -7.52
C GLY A 125 23.92 15.13 -8.05
N PHE A 126 22.80 15.62 -7.54
CA PHE A 126 21.49 15.27 -8.11
C PHE A 126 21.43 15.76 -9.57
N GLY A 127 21.08 14.86 -10.49
CA GLY A 127 21.08 15.12 -11.93
C GLY A 127 22.45 15.11 -12.62
N GLU A 128 23.55 14.85 -11.90
CA GLU A 128 24.88 14.66 -12.50
C GLU A 128 24.98 13.33 -13.26
N LEU A 129 24.38 12.29 -12.69
CA LEU A 129 24.22 10.98 -13.30
C LEU A 129 22.78 10.78 -13.78
N SER A 130 22.57 9.73 -14.58
CA SER A 130 21.25 9.34 -15.09
C SER A 130 20.23 9.12 -13.96
N PRO A 131 18.92 9.18 -14.25
CA PRO A 131 17.90 9.03 -13.23
C PRO A 131 17.96 7.69 -12.53
N HIS A 132 18.00 7.70 -11.20
CA HIS A 132 18.09 6.47 -10.43
C HIS A 132 17.56 6.63 -9.00
N VAL A 133 17.03 5.54 -8.45
CA VAL A 133 16.55 5.47 -7.07
C VAL A 133 17.64 5.76 -6.04
N PHE A 134 18.89 5.40 -6.36
CA PHE A 134 20.06 5.67 -5.50
C PHE A 134 20.37 7.16 -5.39
N ALA A 135 20.14 7.96 -6.44
CA ALA A 135 20.32 9.40 -6.36
C ALA A 135 19.36 10.04 -5.34
N VAL A 136 18.09 9.59 -5.33
CA VAL A 136 17.08 10.07 -4.37
C VAL A 136 17.48 9.72 -2.94
N ALA A 137 17.92 8.49 -2.71
CA ALA A 137 18.40 8.06 -1.40
C ALA A 137 19.68 8.79 -0.96
N ASP A 138 20.62 9.03 -1.88
CA ASP A 138 21.87 9.75 -1.62
C ASP A 138 21.61 11.20 -1.19
N VAL A 139 20.71 11.89 -1.90
CA VAL A 139 20.27 13.24 -1.55
C VAL A 139 19.62 13.26 -0.17
N ALA A 140 18.69 12.35 0.11
CA ALA A 140 18.03 12.26 1.42
C ALA A 140 19.04 11.99 2.56
N TYR A 141 20.03 11.12 2.31
CA TYR A 141 21.09 10.83 3.27
C TYR A 141 22.00 12.03 3.50
N ARG A 142 22.51 12.68 2.45
CA ARG A 142 23.37 13.86 2.59
C ARG A 142 22.64 15.03 3.23
N ALA A 143 21.39 15.28 2.88
CA ALA A 143 20.58 16.31 3.53
C ALA A 143 20.43 16.03 5.03
N MET A 144 20.19 14.78 5.42
CA MET A 144 20.11 14.39 6.83
C MET A 144 21.42 14.67 7.58
N ILE A 145 22.57 14.31 6.97
CA ILE A 145 23.89 14.53 7.58
C ILE A 145 24.24 16.02 7.68
N ASN A 146 23.98 16.79 6.61
CA ASN A 146 24.38 18.18 6.52
C ASN A 146 23.47 19.12 7.33
N GLU A 147 22.16 18.85 7.35
CA GLU A 147 21.17 19.69 8.02
C GLU A 147 20.83 19.21 9.44
N GLY A 148 21.19 17.97 9.80
CA GLY A 148 20.86 17.37 11.09
C GLY A 148 19.36 17.13 11.28
N LYS A 149 18.59 17.02 10.19
CA LYS A 149 17.14 16.78 10.18
C LYS A 149 16.82 15.41 9.60
N SER A 150 15.78 14.77 10.13
CA SER A 150 15.25 13.53 9.56
C SER A 150 14.59 13.78 8.21
N ASN A 151 14.67 12.81 7.32
CA ASN A 151 14.07 12.86 5.99
C ASN A 151 13.10 11.70 5.77
N SER A 152 12.26 11.82 4.74
CA SER A 152 11.39 10.75 4.31
C SER A 152 11.36 10.63 2.80
N ILE A 153 11.31 9.40 2.30
CA ILE A 153 11.13 9.08 0.89
C ILE A 153 9.76 8.41 0.75
N LEU A 154 8.85 9.07 0.03
CA LEU A 154 7.51 8.57 -0.27
C LEU A 154 7.54 7.77 -1.58
N VAL A 155 7.16 6.49 -1.51
CA VAL A 155 7.02 5.65 -2.71
C VAL A 155 5.53 5.43 -2.98
N SER A 156 4.99 6.16 -3.94
CA SER A 156 3.57 6.10 -4.32
C SER A 156 3.38 5.47 -5.70
N GLY A 157 2.15 5.00 -5.96
CA GLY A 157 1.78 4.37 -7.22
C GLY A 157 0.66 3.35 -7.05
N GLU A 158 0.02 2.97 -8.15
CA GLU A 158 -1.04 1.95 -8.15
C GLU A 158 -0.54 0.57 -7.69
N SER A 159 -1.47 -0.34 -7.37
CA SER A 159 -1.12 -1.73 -7.07
C SER A 159 -0.42 -2.38 -8.27
N GLY A 160 0.72 -3.05 -8.03
CA GLY A 160 1.55 -3.64 -9.09
C GLY A 160 2.58 -2.69 -9.73
N ALA A 161 2.62 -1.41 -9.36
CA ALA A 161 3.54 -0.43 -9.95
C ALA A 161 5.03 -0.64 -9.58
N GLY A 162 5.37 -1.54 -8.64
CA GLY A 162 6.75 -1.81 -8.22
C GLY A 162 7.22 -1.09 -6.95
N LYS A 163 6.30 -0.49 -6.17
CA LYS A 163 6.61 0.25 -4.92
C LYS A 163 7.51 -0.52 -3.96
N THR A 164 7.16 -1.77 -3.66
CA THR A 164 7.90 -2.62 -2.73
C THR A 164 9.30 -2.94 -3.25
N GLU A 165 9.48 -3.16 -4.55
CA GLU A 165 10.82 -3.39 -5.15
C GLU A 165 11.69 -2.13 -5.09
N THR A 166 11.11 -0.96 -5.42
CA THR A 166 11.80 0.33 -5.27
C THR A 166 12.21 0.58 -3.81
N THR A 167 11.33 0.25 -2.86
CA THR A 167 11.60 0.35 -1.41
C THR A 167 12.76 -0.55 -0.99
N LYS A 168 12.85 -1.77 -1.53
CA LYS A 168 14.01 -2.66 -1.30
C LYS A 168 15.31 -2.03 -1.79
N MET A 169 15.31 -1.42 -2.97
CA MET A 169 16.50 -0.76 -3.53
C MET A 169 16.91 0.47 -2.72
N LEU A 170 15.96 1.28 -2.23
CA LEU A 170 16.22 2.39 -1.32
C LEU A 170 16.90 1.91 -0.04
N MET A 171 16.35 0.89 0.62
CA MET A 171 16.90 0.34 1.86
C MET A 171 18.31 -0.23 1.66
N ARG A 172 18.55 -0.92 0.54
CA ARG A 172 19.86 -1.46 0.19
C ARG A 172 20.91 -0.38 0.04
N TYR A 173 20.57 0.69 -0.65
CA TYR A 173 21.49 1.80 -0.84
C TYR A 173 21.76 2.57 0.46
N LEU A 174 20.73 2.84 1.26
CA LEU A 174 20.88 3.49 2.57
C LEU A 174 21.73 2.65 3.53
N ALA A 175 21.63 1.32 3.47
CA ALA A 175 22.49 0.42 4.22
C ALA A 175 23.93 0.41 3.74
N TYR A 176 24.14 0.47 2.42
CA TYR A 176 25.47 0.65 1.84
C TYR A 176 26.12 1.98 2.27
N LEU A 177 25.36 3.09 2.29
CA LEU A 177 25.86 4.40 2.72
C LEU A 177 26.15 4.47 4.22
N GLY A 178 25.21 4.05 5.05
CA GLY A 178 25.36 4.12 6.50
C GLY A 178 26.40 3.14 7.04
N GLY A 179 26.61 2.01 6.35
CA GLY A 179 27.47 0.95 6.88
C GLY A 179 27.04 0.50 8.28
N ARG A 180 27.90 -0.24 8.97
CA ARG A 180 27.67 -0.70 10.35
C ARG A 180 28.76 -0.22 11.30
N SER A 181 28.36 0.18 12.51
CA SER A 181 29.23 0.34 13.67
C SER A 181 29.56 -1.02 14.31
N GLY A 182 30.35 -1.85 13.62
CA GLY A 182 30.96 -3.07 14.18
C GLY A 182 30.08 -4.33 14.23
N VAL A 183 30.78 -5.47 14.17
CA VAL A 183 30.34 -6.89 14.23
C VAL A 183 29.97 -7.55 12.88
N GLU A 184 30.62 -8.69 12.62
CA GLU A 184 30.23 -9.70 11.62
C GLU A 184 28.83 -10.25 11.96
N GLY A 185 27.83 -9.94 11.13
CA GLY A 185 26.44 -10.35 11.30
C GLY A 185 25.52 -9.79 10.20
N ARG A 186 24.26 -10.22 10.15
CA ARG A 186 23.27 -9.84 9.11
C ARG A 186 22.92 -8.37 9.16
N THR A 187 23.03 -7.60 8.07
CA THR A 187 22.79 -6.12 8.03
C THR A 187 21.37 -5.73 8.44
N VAL A 188 21.15 -4.48 8.85
CA VAL A 188 19.80 -3.98 9.17
C VAL A 188 18.86 -4.11 7.96
N GLU A 189 19.37 -3.79 6.77
CA GLU A 189 18.69 -4.08 5.51
C GLU A 189 18.31 -5.57 5.40
N GLN A 190 19.26 -6.49 5.59
CA GLN A 190 18.97 -7.93 5.53
C GLN A 190 17.89 -8.33 6.53
N GLN A 191 17.94 -7.86 7.78
CA GLN A 191 16.93 -8.17 8.78
C GLN A 191 15.54 -7.64 8.39
N VAL A 192 15.46 -6.42 7.84
CA VAL A 192 14.20 -5.85 7.34
C VAL A 192 13.70 -6.65 6.13
N LEU A 193 14.57 -7.00 5.18
CA LEU A 193 14.20 -7.79 3.99
C LEU A 193 13.78 -9.22 4.35
N GLU A 194 14.47 -9.85 5.29
CA GLU A 194 14.18 -11.18 5.82
C GLU A 194 12.85 -11.23 6.58
N SER A 195 12.38 -10.09 7.10
CA SER A 195 11.06 -9.97 7.75
C SER A 195 9.90 -9.87 6.77
N ASN A 196 10.15 -9.52 5.50
CA ASN A 196 9.07 -9.31 4.52
C ASN A 196 8.23 -10.57 4.29
N PRO A 197 8.79 -11.78 4.10
CA PRO A 197 7.96 -12.98 3.93
C PRO A 197 6.95 -13.18 5.07
N VAL A 198 7.34 -12.86 6.31
CA VAL A 198 6.43 -12.92 7.47
C VAL A 198 5.34 -11.85 7.36
N LEU A 199 5.71 -10.60 7.08
CA LEU A 199 4.72 -9.52 6.92
C LEU A 199 3.79 -9.75 5.72
N GLU A 200 4.29 -10.30 4.62
CA GLU A 200 3.50 -10.62 3.43
C GLU A 200 2.54 -11.78 3.71
N ALA A 201 2.98 -12.82 4.43
CA ALA A 201 2.10 -13.94 4.80
C ALA A 201 0.90 -13.47 5.65
N PHE A 202 1.09 -12.51 6.56
CA PHE A 202 0.08 -12.04 7.52
C PHE A 202 -0.56 -10.68 7.17
N GLY A 203 -0.09 -10.01 6.13
CA GLY A 203 -0.51 -8.65 5.78
C GLY A 203 -0.84 -8.48 4.30
N ASN A 204 -0.53 -9.46 3.45
CA ASN A 204 -0.90 -9.43 2.05
C ASN A 204 -2.00 -10.44 1.72
N ALA A 205 -2.73 -10.13 0.65
CA ALA A 205 -3.77 -10.98 0.10
C ALA A 205 -3.87 -10.80 -1.42
N LYS A 206 -4.54 -11.75 -2.08
CA LYS A 206 -4.95 -11.61 -3.48
C LYS A 206 -6.12 -10.62 -3.56
N THR A 207 -6.00 -9.61 -4.41
CA THR A 207 -7.09 -8.73 -4.84
C THR A 207 -7.37 -8.91 -6.33
N VAL A 208 -8.37 -8.20 -6.86
CA VAL A 208 -8.68 -8.20 -8.30
C VAL A 208 -7.50 -7.77 -9.17
N ARG A 209 -6.64 -6.87 -8.67
CA ARG A 209 -5.54 -6.26 -9.44
C ARG A 209 -4.17 -6.91 -9.19
N ASN A 210 -3.97 -7.54 -8.04
CA ASN A 210 -2.66 -8.03 -7.62
C ASN A 210 -2.78 -9.28 -6.73
N ASN A 211 -2.03 -10.34 -7.06
CA ASN A 211 -2.01 -11.59 -6.31
C ASN A 211 -1.33 -11.50 -4.94
N ASN A 212 -0.49 -10.48 -4.71
CA ASN A 212 0.22 -10.25 -3.45
C ASN A 212 0.11 -8.78 -3.02
N SER A 213 -1.12 -8.27 -2.88
CA SER A 213 -1.38 -6.88 -2.51
C SER A 213 -1.24 -6.70 -1.00
N SER A 214 -0.41 -5.74 -0.57
CA SER A 214 -0.37 -5.32 0.83
C SER A 214 -1.69 -4.70 1.26
N ARG A 215 -2.24 -5.18 2.38
CA ARG A 215 -3.48 -4.70 3.02
C ARG A 215 -3.20 -3.99 4.33
N PHE A 216 -2.01 -3.39 4.44
CA PHE A 216 -1.55 -2.51 5.50
C PHE A 216 -0.54 -1.53 4.89
N GLY A 217 -0.41 -0.33 5.48
CA GLY A 217 0.66 0.61 5.19
C GLY A 217 1.90 0.30 6.00
N LYS A 218 3.08 0.46 5.41
CA LYS A 218 4.38 0.17 6.01
C LYS A 218 5.28 1.40 5.95
N PHE A 219 5.78 1.83 7.10
CA PHE A 219 6.80 2.87 7.19
C PHE A 219 8.05 2.28 7.83
N VAL A 220 9.14 2.23 7.06
CA VAL A 220 10.43 1.72 7.53
C VAL A 220 11.31 2.90 7.93
N GLU A 221 11.63 2.99 9.21
CA GLU A 221 12.57 3.97 9.76
C GLU A 221 13.96 3.36 9.76
N ILE A 222 14.92 3.97 9.06
CA ILE A 222 16.35 3.67 9.23
C ILE A 222 16.95 4.76 10.11
N GLN A 223 17.53 4.36 11.23
CA GLN A 223 18.06 5.26 12.26
C GLN A 223 19.58 5.36 12.14
N PHE A 224 20.08 6.59 12.25
CA PHE A 224 21.50 6.90 12.10
C PHE A 224 22.08 7.55 13.35
N ASP A 225 23.34 7.25 13.64
CA ASP A 225 24.12 7.93 14.66
C ASP A 225 24.69 9.27 14.13
N LYS A 226 25.36 10.02 15.00
CA LYS A 226 25.96 11.33 14.66
C LYS A 226 27.08 11.25 13.62
N SER A 227 27.64 10.06 13.38
CA SER A 227 28.65 9.82 12.34
C SER A 227 28.04 9.38 11.01
N GLY A 228 26.72 9.31 10.93
CA GLY A 228 25.99 8.87 9.76
C GLY A 228 25.94 7.36 9.60
N ARG A 229 26.30 6.59 10.64
CA ARG A 229 26.22 5.13 10.59
C ARG A 229 24.87 4.64 11.04
N ILE A 230 24.41 3.50 10.51
CA ILE A 230 23.16 2.91 10.98
C ILE A 230 23.31 2.50 12.44
N SER A 231 22.42 3.02 13.28
CA SER A 231 22.33 2.67 14.69
C SER A 231 21.13 1.78 15.02
N GLY A 232 20.10 1.75 14.17
CA GLY A 232 18.93 0.88 14.33
C GLY A 232 17.93 1.00 13.18
N ALA A 233 16.82 0.29 13.27
CA ALA A 233 15.67 0.49 12.40
C ALA A 233 14.36 0.03 13.04
N ALA A 234 13.25 0.57 12.54
CA ALA A 234 11.91 0.21 12.97
C ALA A 234 10.96 0.05 11.77
N ILE A 235 9.99 -0.86 11.89
CA ILE A 235 8.85 -0.98 11.00
C ILE A 235 7.62 -0.52 11.75
N ARG A 236 6.95 0.51 11.24
CA ARG A 236 5.63 0.95 11.69
C ARG A 236 4.59 0.48 10.69
N THR A 237 3.49 -0.08 11.19
CA THR A 237 2.37 -0.52 10.37
C THR A 237 1.14 0.34 10.64
N TYR A 238 0.35 0.56 9.59
CA TYR A 238 -0.85 1.39 9.64
C TYR A 238 -1.99 0.69 8.90
N LEU A 239 -3.22 0.87 9.38
CA LEU A 239 -4.45 0.56 8.65
C LEU A 239 -4.48 -0.87 8.06
N LEU A 240 -4.20 -1.88 8.89
CA LEU A 240 -4.47 -3.28 8.55
C LEU A 240 -5.97 -3.44 8.22
N GLU A 241 -6.29 -3.99 7.06
CA GLU A 241 -7.66 -4.22 6.62
C GLU A 241 -8.29 -5.39 7.41
N ARG A 242 -8.78 -5.09 8.62
CA ARG A 242 -9.31 -6.10 9.54
C ARG A 242 -10.53 -6.83 8.99
N SER A 243 -11.40 -6.14 8.25
CA SER A 243 -12.62 -6.74 7.67
C SER A 243 -12.33 -7.93 6.78
N ARG A 244 -11.20 -7.94 6.07
CA ARG A 244 -10.77 -9.05 5.21
C ARG A 244 -10.72 -10.41 5.93
N VAL A 245 -10.43 -10.41 7.23
CA VAL A 245 -10.41 -11.63 8.05
C VAL A 245 -11.76 -12.35 8.00
N CYS A 246 -12.86 -11.60 8.02
CA CYS A 246 -14.21 -12.15 8.11
C CYS A 246 -14.98 -12.11 6.79
N GLN A 247 -14.61 -11.20 5.89
CA GLN A 247 -15.35 -10.90 4.66
C GLN A 247 -14.40 -10.78 3.48
N ILE A 248 -14.66 -11.56 2.42
CA ILE A 248 -13.88 -11.51 1.17
C ILE A 248 -14.83 -11.42 -0.03
N SER A 249 -14.43 -10.64 -1.04
CA SER A 249 -15.18 -10.53 -2.30
C SER A 249 -14.61 -11.50 -3.34
N ASP A 250 -15.44 -12.11 -4.18
CA ASP A 250 -14.94 -12.91 -5.31
C ASP A 250 -14.42 -11.98 -6.43
N PRO A 251 -13.24 -12.23 -7.05
CA PRO A 251 -12.34 -13.39 -6.92
C PRO A 251 -11.09 -13.17 -6.01
N GLU A 252 -11.22 -12.43 -4.91
CA GLU A 252 -10.15 -12.15 -3.94
C GLU A 252 -9.91 -13.31 -2.95
N ARG A 253 -8.78 -13.27 -2.23
CA ARG A 253 -8.48 -14.18 -1.12
C ARG A 253 -8.47 -13.42 0.21
N ASN A 254 -8.58 -14.19 1.29
CA ASN A 254 -8.18 -13.74 2.62
C ASN A 254 -6.64 -13.61 2.70
N TYR A 255 -6.09 -13.24 3.85
CA TYR A 255 -4.64 -13.19 4.06
C TYR A 255 -3.98 -14.55 3.78
N HIS A 256 -2.77 -14.51 3.21
CA HIS A 256 -2.10 -15.72 2.75
C HIS A 256 -1.94 -16.77 3.84
N CYS A 257 -1.61 -16.37 5.08
CA CYS A 257 -1.35 -17.24 6.22
C CYS A 257 -2.42 -18.30 6.46
N PHE A 258 -3.69 -18.01 6.18
CA PHE A 258 -4.79 -18.96 6.33
C PHE A 258 -4.67 -20.13 5.33
N TYR A 259 -4.35 -19.82 4.08
CA TYR A 259 -4.19 -20.82 3.03
C TYR A 259 -2.88 -21.57 3.19
N LEU A 260 -1.79 -20.88 3.59
CA LEU A 260 -0.51 -21.51 3.96
C LEU A 260 -0.73 -22.58 5.02
N LEU A 261 -1.51 -22.25 6.07
CA LEU A 261 -1.79 -23.16 7.18
C LEU A 261 -2.68 -24.34 6.75
N CYS A 262 -3.69 -24.13 5.90
CA CYS A 262 -4.46 -25.23 5.31
C CYS A 262 -3.61 -26.15 4.39
N ALA A 263 -2.51 -25.64 3.84
CA ALA A 263 -1.56 -26.37 3.00
C ALA A 263 -0.35 -26.91 3.77
N ALA A 264 -0.30 -26.73 5.10
CA ALA A 264 0.79 -27.18 5.97
C ALA A 264 0.95 -28.72 5.96
N PRO A 265 2.09 -29.26 6.45
CA PRO A 265 2.28 -30.70 6.61
C PRO A 265 1.12 -31.37 7.37
N PRO A 266 0.83 -32.66 7.09
CA PRO A 266 -0.26 -33.38 7.77
C PRO A 266 -0.22 -33.29 9.30
N GLU A 267 0.98 -33.34 9.89
CA GLU A 267 1.19 -33.25 11.34
C GLU A 267 0.62 -31.94 11.93
N ASP A 268 0.91 -30.79 11.29
CA ASP A 268 0.39 -29.49 11.70
C ASP A 268 -1.12 -29.38 11.50
N ARG A 269 -1.63 -29.91 10.39
CA ARG A 269 -3.08 -29.87 10.09
C ARG A 269 -3.87 -30.73 11.06
N GLU A 270 -3.39 -31.93 11.37
CA GLU A 270 -4.03 -32.81 12.37
C GLU A 270 -3.98 -32.19 13.76
N LYS A 271 -2.84 -31.62 14.14
CA LYS A 271 -2.64 -30.91 15.41
C LYS A 271 -3.66 -29.79 15.61
N PHE A 272 -3.92 -29.00 14.57
CA PHE A 272 -4.85 -27.88 14.63
C PHE A 272 -6.26 -28.22 14.15
N LYS A 273 -6.56 -29.51 13.89
CA LYS A 273 -7.87 -30.01 13.42
C LYS A 273 -8.35 -29.32 12.14
N LEU A 274 -7.41 -29.10 11.23
CA LEU A 274 -7.62 -28.35 10.00
C LEU A 274 -8.13 -29.23 8.85
N GLU A 275 -9.06 -28.66 8.09
CA GLU A 275 -9.59 -29.22 6.85
C GLU A 275 -9.13 -28.38 5.64
N SER A 276 -9.72 -28.65 4.46
CA SER A 276 -9.44 -27.86 3.26
C SER A 276 -10.00 -26.43 3.41
N PRO A 277 -9.44 -25.44 2.68
CA PRO A 277 -9.92 -24.05 2.75
C PRO A 277 -11.42 -23.89 2.51
N GLN A 278 -12.03 -24.76 1.70
CA GLN A 278 -13.46 -24.73 1.38
C GLN A 278 -14.36 -25.00 2.60
N SER A 279 -13.84 -25.69 3.62
CA SER A 279 -14.56 -25.99 4.86
C SER A 279 -14.71 -24.79 5.78
N TYR A 280 -14.02 -23.68 5.52
CA TYR A 280 -14.00 -22.52 6.41
C TYR A 280 -14.76 -21.32 5.83
N HIS A 281 -15.73 -20.82 6.59
CA HIS A 281 -16.57 -19.68 6.22
C HIS A 281 -15.75 -18.43 5.86
N TYR A 282 -14.64 -18.19 6.55
CA TYR A 282 -13.75 -17.05 6.28
C TYR A 282 -12.90 -17.21 5.01
N LEU A 283 -12.87 -18.39 4.40
CA LEU A 283 -12.09 -18.67 3.19
C LEU A 283 -12.95 -19.06 1.98
N ASN A 284 -14.22 -19.44 2.18
CA ASN A 284 -15.09 -20.01 1.14
C ASN A 284 -16.11 -19.04 0.52
N GLN A 285 -16.05 -17.75 0.86
CA GLN A 285 -16.89 -16.71 0.25
C GLN A 285 -16.43 -16.34 -1.17
N SER A 286 -15.17 -16.65 -1.52
CA SER A 286 -14.64 -16.60 -2.89
C SER A 286 -14.36 -18.02 -3.41
N LYS A 287 -14.36 -18.16 -4.74
CA LYS A 287 -13.93 -19.37 -5.45
C LYS A 287 -12.42 -19.44 -5.67
N SER A 288 -11.67 -18.41 -5.25
CA SER A 288 -10.22 -18.35 -5.39
C SER A 288 -9.53 -19.00 -4.18
N TYR A 289 -9.12 -20.26 -4.31
CA TYR A 289 -8.38 -20.97 -3.26
C TYR A 289 -6.88 -21.09 -3.55
N GLU A 290 -6.51 -21.10 -4.82
CA GLU A 290 -5.13 -21.27 -5.28
C GLU A 290 -4.64 -20.02 -6.01
N LEU A 291 -3.33 -19.85 -6.08
CA LEU A 291 -2.65 -18.80 -6.82
C LEU A 291 -1.84 -19.43 -7.95
N GLU A 292 -1.99 -18.89 -9.16
CA GLU A 292 -1.26 -19.40 -10.32
C GLU A 292 0.25 -19.27 -10.12
N GLY A 293 0.97 -20.38 -10.25
CA GLY A 293 2.42 -20.42 -10.10
C GLY A 293 2.94 -20.33 -8.66
N VAL A 294 2.07 -20.33 -7.64
CA VAL A 294 2.45 -20.25 -6.22
C VAL A 294 1.98 -21.49 -5.48
N SER A 295 2.86 -22.11 -4.70
CA SER A 295 2.53 -23.25 -3.84
C SER A 295 2.38 -22.80 -2.39
N ASP A 296 1.15 -22.75 -1.89
CA ASP A 296 0.87 -22.38 -0.48
C ASP A 296 1.64 -23.28 0.51
N ALA A 297 1.86 -24.56 0.19
CA ALA A 297 2.66 -25.47 1.02
C ALA A 297 4.15 -25.10 1.07
N HIS A 298 4.73 -24.68 -0.06
CA HIS A 298 6.11 -24.22 -0.11
C HIS A 298 6.28 -22.88 0.60
N GLU A 299 5.33 -21.96 0.40
CA GLU A 299 5.30 -20.65 1.06
C GLU A 299 5.09 -20.77 2.58
N TYR A 300 4.34 -21.77 3.05
CA TYR A 300 4.26 -22.08 4.49
C TYR A 300 5.64 -22.38 5.07
N LEU A 301 6.40 -23.28 4.44
CA LEU A 301 7.76 -23.63 4.89
C LEU A 301 8.73 -22.45 4.76
N ALA A 302 8.59 -21.63 3.72
CA ALA A 302 9.38 -20.41 3.56
C ALA A 302 9.07 -19.38 4.66
N THR A 303 7.80 -19.23 5.02
CA THR A 303 7.35 -18.35 6.11
C THR A 303 7.91 -18.80 7.45
N ARG A 304 7.89 -20.11 7.76
CA ARG A 304 8.51 -20.66 8.99
C ARG A 304 10.00 -20.39 9.04
N ARG A 305 10.74 -20.64 7.94
CA ARG A 305 12.17 -20.29 7.86
C ARG A 305 12.41 -18.80 8.07
N ALA A 306 11.57 -17.93 7.51
CA ALA A 306 11.68 -16.50 7.72
C ALA A 306 11.42 -16.11 9.19
N MET A 307 10.46 -16.77 9.85
CA MET A 307 10.20 -16.62 11.29
C MET A 307 11.43 -16.99 12.14
N ASP A 308 12.11 -18.11 11.83
CA ASP A 308 13.36 -18.50 12.50
C ASP A 308 14.43 -17.41 12.35
N ILE A 309 14.59 -16.91 11.12
CA ILE A 309 15.57 -15.91 10.76
C ILE A 309 15.33 -14.61 11.55
N VAL A 310 14.08 -14.16 11.69
CA VAL A 310 13.74 -12.97 12.49
C VAL A 310 13.62 -13.24 13.99
N GLY A 311 13.98 -14.44 14.47
CA GLY A 311 14.07 -14.74 15.90
C GLY A 311 12.73 -15.05 16.58
N ILE A 312 11.74 -15.51 15.82
CA ILE A 312 10.49 -16.08 16.35
C ILE A 312 10.73 -17.57 16.59
N SER A 313 10.70 -18.01 17.85
CA SER A 313 11.03 -19.40 18.21
C SER A 313 9.99 -20.41 17.69
N GLU A 314 10.34 -21.70 17.62
CA GLU A 314 9.38 -22.74 17.21
C GLU A 314 8.10 -22.75 18.08
N GLU A 315 8.25 -22.54 19.39
CA GLU A 315 7.12 -22.43 20.33
C GLU A 315 6.22 -21.24 20.00
N GLU A 316 6.83 -20.10 19.63
CA GLU A 316 6.11 -18.90 19.20
C GLU A 316 5.45 -19.08 17.84
N GLN A 317 6.12 -19.72 16.87
CA GLN A 317 5.54 -20.06 15.57
C GLN A 317 4.30 -20.94 15.73
N ASP A 318 4.39 -21.96 16.58
CA ASP A 318 3.26 -22.82 16.89
C ASP A 318 2.12 -22.06 17.57
N ALA A 319 2.42 -21.11 18.45
CA ALA A 319 1.40 -20.23 19.04
C ALA A 319 0.74 -19.33 17.99
N ILE A 320 1.51 -18.76 17.06
CA ILE A 320 1.00 -17.94 15.94
C ILE A 320 0.02 -18.76 15.10
N PHE A 321 0.44 -19.93 14.61
CA PHE A 321 -0.41 -20.76 13.75
C PHE A 321 -1.61 -21.35 14.51
N ARG A 322 -1.48 -21.61 15.82
CA ARG A 322 -2.60 -21.97 16.68
C ARG A 322 -3.66 -20.86 16.74
N VAL A 323 -3.25 -19.59 16.84
CA VAL A 323 -4.16 -18.44 16.78
C VAL A 323 -4.82 -18.31 15.40
N VAL A 324 -4.07 -18.50 14.31
CA VAL A 324 -4.63 -18.49 12.95
C VAL A 324 -5.67 -19.60 12.76
N ALA A 325 -5.39 -20.82 13.23
CA ALA A 325 -6.34 -21.94 13.21
C ALA A 325 -7.60 -21.65 14.06
N ALA A 326 -7.42 -21.06 15.24
CA ALA A 326 -8.54 -20.66 16.10
C ALA A 326 -9.49 -19.69 15.38
N ILE A 327 -8.95 -18.73 14.62
CA ILE A 327 -9.76 -17.79 13.84
C ILE A 327 -10.57 -18.50 12.75
N LEU A 328 -9.98 -19.49 12.07
CA LEU A 328 -10.69 -20.29 11.07
C LEU A 328 -11.86 -21.07 11.68
N HIS A 329 -11.63 -21.74 12.81
CA HIS A 329 -12.69 -22.44 13.53
C HIS A 329 -13.75 -21.49 14.08
N LEU A 330 -13.34 -20.34 14.61
CA LEU A 330 -14.25 -19.30 15.10
C LEU A 330 -15.24 -18.89 14.00
N GLY A 331 -14.77 -18.71 12.76
CA GLY A 331 -15.62 -18.34 11.62
C GLY A 331 -16.70 -19.35 11.25
N ASN A 332 -16.54 -20.62 11.63
CA ASN A 332 -17.52 -21.69 11.39
C ASN A 332 -18.55 -21.86 12.52
N ILE A 333 -18.46 -21.05 13.59
CA ILE A 333 -19.48 -21.05 14.63
C ILE A 333 -20.72 -20.33 14.08
N GLU A 334 -21.82 -21.07 13.97
CA GLU A 334 -23.12 -20.53 13.56
C GLU A 334 -24.10 -20.49 14.74
N PHE A 335 -25.02 -19.53 14.69
CA PHE A 335 -26.01 -19.29 15.74
C PHE A 335 -27.44 -19.48 15.19
N ALA A 336 -28.32 -20.00 16.04
CA ALA A 336 -29.75 -20.09 15.78
C ALA A 336 -30.53 -19.30 16.84
N LYS A 337 -31.80 -19.00 16.56
CA LYS A 337 -32.68 -18.35 17.54
C LYS A 337 -32.83 -19.25 18.77
N GLY A 338 -32.68 -18.65 19.96
CA GLY A 338 -32.97 -19.31 21.22
C GLY A 338 -34.48 -19.31 21.55
N GLU A 339 -34.81 -19.65 22.79
CA GLU A 339 -36.20 -19.72 23.26
C GLU A 339 -36.82 -18.32 23.45
N GLU A 340 -36.01 -17.33 23.84
CA GLU A 340 -36.46 -15.94 23.98
C GLU A 340 -36.30 -15.18 22.65
N ILE A 341 -37.15 -14.15 22.44
CA ILE A 341 -37.26 -13.40 21.17
C ILE A 341 -35.92 -12.83 20.70
N ASP A 342 -35.11 -12.29 21.63
CA ASP A 342 -33.81 -11.67 21.36
C ASP A 342 -32.66 -12.53 21.92
N SER A 343 -32.74 -13.85 21.75
CA SER A 343 -31.71 -14.78 22.22
C SER A 343 -31.16 -15.64 21.09
N SER A 344 -29.93 -16.10 21.29
CA SER A 344 -29.24 -17.02 20.38
C SER A 344 -28.65 -18.20 21.14
N VAL A 345 -28.56 -19.32 20.43
CA VAL A 345 -27.88 -20.54 20.85
C VAL A 345 -26.98 -21.00 19.71
N LEU A 346 -26.02 -21.88 19.99
CA LEU A 346 -25.27 -22.54 18.91
C LEU A 346 -26.23 -23.33 18.02
N LYS A 347 -26.05 -23.20 16.71
CA LYS A 347 -26.99 -23.77 15.72
C LYS A 347 -27.08 -25.29 15.78
N ASP A 348 -25.93 -25.95 15.89
CA ASP A 348 -25.85 -27.41 15.81
C ASP A 348 -24.56 -27.98 16.45
N GLY A 349 -24.41 -29.30 16.36
CA GLY A 349 -23.22 -30.01 16.84
C GLY A 349 -21.92 -29.62 16.12
N LYS A 350 -22.00 -29.16 14.86
CA LYS A 350 -20.82 -28.68 14.12
C LYS A 350 -20.33 -27.35 14.69
N SER A 351 -21.26 -26.44 14.99
CA SER A 351 -20.97 -25.18 15.66
C SER A 351 -20.36 -25.41 17.05
N ARG A 352 -20.88 -26.38 17.81
CA ARG A 352 -20.31 -26.81 19.10
C ARG A 352 -18.90 -27.38 18.95
N PHE A 353 -18.65 -28.21 17.95
CA PHE A 353 -17.32 -28.72 17.66
C PHE A 353 -16.32 -27.57 17.42
N HIS A 354 -16.66 -26.65 16.51
CA HIS A 354 -15.80 -25.51 16.21
C HIS A 354 -15.58 -24.57 17.41
N LEU A 355 -16.61 -24.36 18.25
CA LEU A 355 -16.46 -23.61 19.49
C LEU A 355 -15.48 -24.28 20.46
N ASN A 356 -15.60 -25.59 20.67
CA ASN A 356 -14.71 -26.34 21.55
C ASN A 356 -13.26 -26.33 21.04
N VAL A 357 -13.06 -26.50 19.72
CA VAL A 357 -11.73 -26.43 19.11
C VAL A 357 -11.15 -25.02 19.23
N THR A 358 -11.96 -23.98 18.99
CA THR A 358 -11.51 -22.59 19.18
C THR A 358 -11.06 -22.34 20.61
N ALA A 359 -11.82 -22.81 21.61
CA ALA A 359 -11.48 -22.67 23.02
C ALA A 359 -10.19 -23.43 23.40
N GLU A 360 -10.01 -24.65 22.87
CA GLU A 360 -8.80 -25.45 23.06
C GLU A 360 -7.56 -24.75 22.48
N LEU A 361 -7.65 -24.23 21.26
CA LEU A 361 -6.55 -23.53 20.58
C LEU A 361 -6.21 -22.19 21.26
N LEU A 362 -7.22 -21.46 21.72
CA LEU A 362 -7.04 -20.21 22.49
C LEU A 362 -6.71 -20.46 23.97
N MET A 363 -6.71 -21.72 24.41
CA MET A 363 -6.46 -22.13 25.80
C MET A 363 -7.38 -21.43 26.80
N CYS A 364 -8.67 -21.34 26.47
CA CYS A 364 -9.70 -20.74 27.32
C CYS A 364 -10.85 -21.71 27.59
N ASP A 365 -11.71 -21.36 28.54
CA ASP A 365 -12.89 -22.15 28.85
C ASP A 365 -13.96 -22.00 27.76
N ALA A 366 -14.43 -23.13 27.23
CA ALA A 366 -15.40 -23.17 26.14
C ALA A 366 -16.73 -22.51 26.52
N LYS A 367 -17.18 -22.65 27.77
CA LYS A 367 -18.44 -22.06 28.20
C LYS A 367 -18.34 -20.54 28.30
N SER A 368 -17.21 -20.04 28.77
CA SER A 368 -16.90 -18.61 28.86
C SER A 368 -16.79 -17.99 27.46
N LEU A 369 -16.18 -18.70 26.49
CA LEU A 369 -16.14 -18.26 25.10
C LEU A 369 -17.55 -18.21 24.49
N GLU A 370 -18.36 -19.25 24.68
CA GLU A 370 -19.76 -19.27 24.23
C GLU A 370 -20.53 -18.08 24.79
N ASP A 371 -20.45 -17.86 26.10
CA ASP A 371 -21.13 -16.78 26.78
C ASP A 371 -20.65 -15.40 26.29
N ALA A 372 -19.35 -15.23 26.00
CA ALA A 372 -18.82 -13.98 25.44
C ALA A 372 -19.33 -13.70 24.00
N LEU A 373 -19.64 -14.75 23.23
CA LEU A 373 -20.17 -14.61 21.87
C LEU A 373 -21.66 -14.28 21.85
N ILE A 374 -22.45 -14.87 22.76
CA ILE A 374 -23.93 -14.78 22.73
C ILE A 374 -24.51 -13.87 23.81
N LYS A 375 -23.72 -13.35 24.75
CA LYS A 375 -24.20 -12.46 25.82
C LYS A 375 -23.45 -11.14 25.80
N ARG A 376 -24.16 -10.07 26.12
CA ARG A 376 -23.63 -8.73 26.35
C ARG A 376 -23.81 -8.36 27.82
N VAL A 377 -22.70 -8.03 28.47
CA VAL A 377 -22.69 -7.51 29.84
C VAL A 377 -22.71 -5.98 29.78
N MET A 378 -23.69 -5.37 30.41
CA MET A 378 -23.84 -3.91 30.51
C MET A 378 -23.69 -3.53 31.98
N VAL A 379 -22.68 -2.73 32.28
CA VAL A 379 -22.44 -2.21 33.64
C VAL A 379 -23.09 -0.84 33.74
N THR A 380 -24.11 -0.72 34.57
CA THR A 380 -24.70 0.56 34.97
C THR A 380 -24.18 0.92 36.37
N PRO A 381 -24.35 2.18 36.85
CA PRO A 381 -23.97 2.55 38.21
C PRO A 381 -24.67 1.72 39.31
N GLU A 382 -25.81 1.12 38.99
CA GLU A 382 -26.67 0.42 39.95
C GLU A 382 -26.53 -1.11 39.86
N GLU A 383 -26.32 -1.67 38.67
CA GLU A 383 -26.28 -3.12 38.47
C GLU A 383 -25.49 -3.57 37.23
N VAL A 384 -25.16 -4.86 37.19
CA VAL A 384 -24.59 -5.54 36.02
C VAL A 384 -25.68 -6.35 35.33
N ILE A 385 -26.14 -5.87 34.19
CA ILE A 385 -27.20 -6.51 33.39
C ILE A 385 -26.55 -7.38 32.33
N THR A 386 -26.89 -8.67 32.30
CA THR A 386 -26.46 -9.57 31.22
C THR A 386 -27.66 -9.86 30.32
N ARG A 387 -27.54 -9.52 29.03
CA ARG A 387 -28.58 -9.78 28.03
C ARG A 387 -28.04 -10.71 26.95
N THR A 388 -28.85 -11.66 26.49
CA THR A 388 -28.51 -12.46 25.30
C THR A 388 -28.58 -11.61 24.05
N LEU A 389 -27.78 -11.98 23.06
CA LEU A 389 -27.79 -11.41 21.73
C LEU A 389 -28.67 -12.25 20.82
N ASP A 390 -29.34 -11.62 19.87
CA ASP A 390 -29.94 -12.34 18.75
C ASP A 390 -28.85 -12.97 17.85
N PRO A 391 -29.19 -13.88 16.92
CA PRO A 391 -28.19 -14.56 16.10
C PRO A 391 -27.35 -13.63 15.22
N GLU A 392 -27.87 -12.50 14.76
CA GLU A 392 -27.14 -11.56 13.90
C GLU A 392 -26.11 -10.78 14.72
N ALA A 393 -26.50 -10.32 15.90
CA ALA A 393 -25.60 -9.68 16.85
C ALA A 393 -24.52 -10.64 17.37
N ALA A 394 -24.84 -11.93 17.56
CA ALA A 394 -23.86 -12.96 17.92
C ALA A 394 -22.84 -13.21 16.79
N LEU A 395 -23.28 -13.23 15.52
CA LEU A 395 -22.36 -13.24 14.36
C LEU A 395 -21.45 -12.01 14.34
N GLY A 396 -22.01 -10.82 14.60
CA GLY A 396 -21.24 -9.59 14.74
C GLY A 396 -20.20 -9.66 15.86
N SER A 397 -20.56 -10.25 17.01
CA SER A 397 -19.65 -10.46 18.15
C SER A 397 -18.49 -11.42 17.79
N ARG A 398 -18.82 -12.55 17.14
CA ARG A 398 -17.84 -13.51 16.61
C ARG A 398 -16.84 -12.85 15.67
N ASP A 399 -17.33 -12.09 14.69
CA ASP A 399 -16.48 -11.43 13.71
C ASP A 399 -15.65 -10.29 14.35
N ALA A 400 -16.20 -9.58 15.32
CA ALA A 400 -15.44 -8.59 16.10
C ALA A 400 -14.29 -9.23 16.87
N LEU A 401 -14.52 -10.40 17.49
CA LEU A 401 -13.48 -11.15 18.18
C LEU A 401 -12.40 -11.63 17.20
N ALA A 402 -12.79 -12.24 16.07
CA ALA A 402 -11.86 -12.70 15.03
C ALA A 402 -10.94 -11.57 14.52
N LYS A 403 -11.53 -10.42 14.17
CA LYS A 403 -10.79 -9.22 13.74
C LYS A 403 -9.82 -8.71 14.81
N THR A 404 -10.25 -8.72 16.07
CA THR A 404 -9.44 -8.25 17.19
C THR A 404 -8.26 -9.17 17.45
N ILE A 405 -8.48 -10.48 17.50
CA ILE A 405 -7.41 -11.47 17.67
C ILE A 405 -6.39 -11.35 16.53
N TYR A 406 -6.85 -11.28 15.28
CA TYR A 406 -5.94 -11.15 14.12
C TYR A 406 -5.13 -9.86 14.17
N SER A 407 -5.76 -8.72 14.47
CA SER A 407 -5.04 -7.45 14.56
C SER A 407 -3.99 -7.48 15.67
N ARG A 408 -4.31 -8.05 16.84
CA ARG A 408 -3.36 -8.17 17.95
C ARG A 408 -2.21 -9.13 17.62
N LEU A 409 -2.50 -10.21 16.90
CA LEU A 409 -1.48 -11.13 16.40
C LEU A 409 -0.53 -10.39 15.44
N PHE A 410 -1.07 -9.63 14.49
CA PHE A 410 -0.26 -8.86 13.54
C PHE A 410 0.60 -7.80 14.24
N ASP A 411 0.03 -7.03 15.17
CA ASP A 411 0.78 -6.05 15.97
C ASP A 411 1.93 -6.71 16.74
N TRP A 412 1.67 -7.88 17.34
CA TRP A 412 2.69 -8.65 18.07
C TRP A 412 3.80 -9.18 17.14
N ILE A 413 3.45 -9.66 15.94
CA ILE A 413 4.44 -10.10 14.93
C ILE A 413 5.35 -8.92 14.55
N VAL A 414 4.77 -7.74 14.31
CA VAL A 414 5.51 -6.51 13.99
C VAL A 414 6.43 -6.10 15.15
N GLU A 415 5.96 -6.21 16.40
CA GLU A 415 6.77 -5.94 17.59
C GLU A 415 7.95 -6.92 17.70
N LYS A 416 7.72 -8.22 17.45
CA LYS A 416 8.79 -9.22 17.43
C LYS A 416 9.85 -8.95 16.37
N ILE A 417 9.42 -8.62 15.15
CA ILE A 417 10.33 -8.24 14.07
C ILE A 417 11.15 -7.00 14.47
N ASN A 418 10.51 -5.99 15.06
CA ASN A 418 11.19 -4.79 15.54
C ASN A 418 12.23 -5.08 16.62
N ASN A 419 11.92 -5.96 17.57
CA ASN A 419 12.86 -6.38 18.61
C ASN A 419 14.08 -7.11 18.02
N SER A 420 13.89 -7.85 16.93
CA SER A 420 14.96 -8.56 16.21
C SER A 420 15.85 -7.62 15.40
N ILE A 421 15.25 -6.64 14.71
CA ILE A 421 15.98 -5.63 13.94
C ILE A 421 16.85 -4.75 14.86
N GLY A 422 16.32 -4.36 16.01
CA GLY A 422 17.00 -3.49 16.97
C GLY A 422 16.76 -2.01 16.67
N GLN A 423 16.03 -1.35 17.56
CA GLN A 423 15.81 0.10 17.52
C GLN A 423 16.86 0.81 18.38
N ASP A 424 17.40 1.93 17.89
CA ASP A 424 18.15 2.89 18.67
C ASP A 424 17.21 3.98 19.21
N PRO A 425 16.78 3.89 20.48
CA PRO A 425 15.87 4.89 21.07
C PRO A 425 16.52 6.28 21.23
N ASN A 426 17.84 6.40 21.07
CA ASN A 426 18.57 7.66 21.20
C ASN A 426 18.87 8.32 19.84
N SER A 427 18.53 7.67 18.73
CA SER A 427 18.75 8.25 17.40
C SER A 427 17.91 9.52 17.22
N LYS A 428 18.55 10.56 16.69
CA LYS A 428 17.92 11.85 16.38
C LYS A 428 17.75 12.09 14.88
N SER A 429 18.30 11.20 14.07
CA SER A 429 18.37 11.34 12.62
C SER A 429 17.90 10.03 12.01
N LEU A 430 16.81 10.10 11.25
CA LEU A 430 16.25 8.94 10.56
C LEU A 430 15.90 9.27 9.12
N ILE A 431 15.88 8.24 8.30
CA ILE A 431 15.30 8.28 6.96
C ILE A 431 14.15 7.28 6.94
N GLY A 432 12.94 7.82 6.80
CA GLY A 432 11.72 7.04 6.70
C GLY A 432 11.41 6.68 5.26
N VAL A 433 11.16 5.42 4.95
CA VAL A 433 10.67 4.99 3.64
C VAL A 433 9.21 4.55 3.79
N LEU A 434 8.31 5.28 3.14
CA LEU A 434 6.87 5.04 3.21
C LEU A 434 6.43 4.21 1.99
N ASP A 435 6.00 2.97 2.25
CA ASP A 435 5.37 2.06 1.30
C ASP A 435 3.92 1.82 1.75
N ILE A 436 2.98 2.43 1.04
CA ILE A 436 1.55 2.31 1.35
C ILE A 436 0.78 1.77 0.16
N TYR A 437 -0.44 1.30 0.42
CA TYR A 437 -1.38 0.96 -0.65
C TYR A 437 -1.62 2.16 -1.58
N GLY A 438 -1.86 1.87 -2.85
CA GLY A 438 -2.29 2.90 -3.81
C GLY A 438 -3.77 3.24 -3.65
N PHE A 439 -4.24 4.24 -4.37
CA PHE A 439 -5.67 4.56 -4.47
C PHE A 439 -6.46 3.37 -5.01
N GLU A 440 -7.62 3.07 -4.41
CA GLU A 440 -8.46 1.93 -4.75
C GLU A 440 -9.86 2.38 -5.18
N SER A 441 -10.31 1.87 -6.34
CA SER A 441 -11.67 2.08 -6.82
C SER A 441 -12.22 0.78 -7.37
N PHE A 442 -13.10 0.15 -6.59
CA PHE A 442 -13.80 -1.08 -6.93
C PHE A 442 -15.28 -0.82 -7.21
N LYS A 443 -16.00 -1.88 -7.63
CA LYS A 443 -17.46 -1.82 -7.80
C LYS A 443 -18.20 -1.52 -6.49
N HIS A 444 -17.68 -2.05 -5.38
CA HIS A 444 -18.18 -1.81 -4.04
C HIS A 444 -17.02 -1.36 -3.17
N ASN A 445 -17.08 -0.13 -2.65
CA ASN A 445 -16.06 0.46 -1.78
C ASN A 445 -16.65 0.62 -0.38
N SER A 446 -15.93 0.16 0.64
CA SER A 446 -16.33 0.24 2.04
C SER A 446 -15.55 1.34 2.77
N PHE A 447 -15.75 1.43 4.09
CA PHE A 447 -15.01 2.33 4.98
C PHE A 447 -13.49 2.16 4.88
N GLU A 448 -13.02 0.96 4.57
CA GLU A 448 -11.60 0.66 4.39
C GLU A 448 -11.04 1.36 3.15
N GLN A 449 -11.69 1.24 1.98
CA GLN A 449 -11.32 1.99 0.78
C GLN A 449 -11.42 3.50 1.02
N PHE A 450 -12.43 3.95 1.79
CA PHE A 450 -12.53 5.35 2.18
C PHE A 450 -11.30 5.82 2.98
N CYS A 451 -10.86 5.08 4.00
CA CYS A 451 -9.65 5.41 4.76
C CYS A 451 -8.37 5.36 3.91
N ILE A 452 -8.29 4.36 3.03
CA ILE A 452 -7.18 4.18 2.09
C ILE A 452 -7.07 5.38 1.13
N ASN A 453 -8.18 5.75 0.51
CA ASN A 453 -8.23 6.84 -0.46
C ASN A 453 -8.06 8.20 0.21
N PHE A 454 -8.63 8.40 1.40
CA PHE A 454 -8.38 9.60 2.20
C PHE A 454 -6.89 9.77 2.54
N THR A 455 -6.20 8.68 2.89
CA THR A 455 -4.75 8.71 3.11
C THR A 455 -3.99 9.09 1.82
N ASN A 456 -4.40 8.55 0.67
CA ASN A 456 -3.81 8.92 -0.63
C ASN A 456 -4.07 10.39 -0.97
N GLU A 457 -5.28 10.91 -0.70
CA GLU A 457 -5.64 12.31 -0.92
C GLU A 457 -4.79 13.25 -0.04
N LYS A 458 -4.54 12.86 1.21
CA LYS A 458 -3.63 13.57 2.12
C LYS A 458 -2.20 13.60 1.60
N LEU A 459 -1.71 12.49 1.06
CA LEU A 459 -0.37 12.41 0.47
C LEU A 459 -0.27 13.22 -0.82
N GLN A 460 -1.32 13.22 -1.65
CA GLN A 460 -1.40 14.08 -2.82
C GLN A 460 -1.41 15.56 -2.42
N GLN A 461 -2.11 15.93 -1.34
CA GLN A 461 -2.08 17.32 -0.88
C GLN A 461 -0.72 17.70 -0.31
N HIS A 462 -0.09 16.78 0.43
CA HIS A 462 1.28 16.98 0.91
C HIS A 462 2.24 17.20 -0.28
N PHE A 463 2.09 16.42 -1.35
CA PHE A 463 2.82 16.62 -2.60
C PHE A 463 2.55 18.01 -3.22
N ASN A 464 1.27 18.37 -3.40
CA ASN A 464 0.88 19.65 -3.98
C ASN A 464 1.43 20.84 -3.18
N GLN A 465 1.41 20.74 -1.86
CA GLN A 465 1.93 21.76 -0.97
C GLN A 465 3.44 21.94 -1.10
N HIS A 466 4.19 20.84 -1.21
CA HIS A 466 5.65 20.89 -1.31
C HIS A 466 6.15 21.28 -2.70
N VAL A 467 5.55 20.73 -3.75
CA VAL A 467 6.01 20.93 -5.13
C VAL A 467 5.51 22.24 -5.72
N PHE A 468 4.32 22.70 -5.34
CA PHE A 468 3.74 23.92 -5.87
C PHE A 468 3.71 25.02 -4.83
N LYS A 469 2.94 24.88 -3.74
CA LYS A 469 2.65 26.01 -2.84
C LYS A 469 3.92 26.61 -2.22
N MET A 470 4.79 25.79 -1.65
CA MET A 470 6.00 26.27 -0.98
C MET A 470 7.04 26.86 -1.95
N GLU A 471 7.18 26.30 -3.15
CA GLU A 471 8.05 26.86 -4.20
C GLU A 471 7.56 28.26 -4.62
N GLN A 472 6.26 28.42 -4.80
CA GLN A 472 5.64 29.69 -5.17
C GLN A 472 5.76 30.76 -4.07
N GLU A 473 5.64 30.35 -2.81
CA GLU A 473 5.86 31.21 -1.64
C GLU A 473 7.31 31.69 -1.58
N GLU A 474 8.30 30.82 -1.86
CA GLU A 474 9.71 31.20 -1.88
C GLU A 474 10.02 32.17 -3.03
N TYR A 475 9.49 31.95 -4.25
CA TYR A 475 9.63 32.91 -5.35
C TYR A 475 9.05 34.29 -5.02
N THR A 476 7.91 34.30 -4.32
CA THR A 476 7.26 35.54 -3.88
C THR A 476 8.13 36.27 -2.84
N LYS A 477 8.69 35.52 -1.88
CA LYS A 477 9.56 36.04 -0.82
C LYS A 477 10.89 36.57 -1.36
N GLU A 478 11.47 35.89 -2.35
CA GLU A 478 12.69 36.31 -3.07
C GLU A 478 12.41 37.41 -4.11
N ALA A 479 11.16 37.89 -4.22
CA ALA A 479 10.70 38.92 -5.16
C ALA A 479 11.06 38.61 -6.62
N ILE A 480 11.04 37.32 -6.99
CA ILE A 480 11.28 36.87 -8.36
C ILE A 480 10.04 37.18 -9.18
N ASN A 481 10.21 37.85 -10.32
CA ASN A 481 9.11 38.14 -11.22
C ASN A 481 8.66 36.85 -11.92
N TRP A 482 7.59 36.25 -11.42
CA TRP A 482 7.10 34.95 -11.86
C TRP A 482 5.56 34.94 -11.93
N SER A 483 4.98 34.14 -12.83
CA SER A 483 3.53 34.06 -13.03
C SER A 483 2.93 32.87 -12.27
N TYR A 484 1.92 33.11 -11.44
CA TYR A 484 1.21 32.06 -10.68
C TYR A 484 0.90 30.83 -11.54
N ILE A 485 1.29 29.63 -11.08
CA ILE A 485 0.97 28.38 -11.74
C ILE A 485 -0.31 27.84 -11.12
N GLU A 486 -1.37 27.80 -11.92
CA GLU A 486 -2.58 27.07 -11.57
C GLU A 486 -2.29 25.57 -11.60
N PHE A 487 -2.65 24.88 -10.53
CA PHE A 487 -2.61 23.43 -10.40
C PHE A 487 -3.91 22.96 -9.74
N VAL A 488 -4.22 21.68 -9.88
CA VAL A 488 -5.41 21.10 -9.24
C VAL A 488 -5.09 20.84 -7.77
N ASP A 489 -5.58 21.73 -6.91
CA ASP A 489 -5.59 21.54 -5.46
C ASP A 489 -6.75 20.62 -5.07
N ASN A 490 -6.54 19.81 -4.05
CA ASN A 490 -7.51 18.85 -3.52
C ASN A 490 -7.91 19.16 -2.06
N GLN A 491 -7.61 20.38 -1.58
CA GLN A 491 -7.99 20.83 -0.24
C GLN A 491 -9.50 20.78 0.02
N ASP A 492 -10.31 21.03 -1.00
CA ASP A 492 -11.77 20.98 -0.93
C ASP A 492 -12.29 19.55 -0.64
N VAL A 493 -11.69 18.54 -1.27
CA VAL A 493 -11.98 17.12 -1.02
C VAL A 493 -11.58 16.74 0.41
N LEU A 494 -10.40 17.19 0.87
CA LEU A 494 -9.97 16.95 2.24
C LEU A 494 -10.89 17.62 3.25
N ASP A 495 -11.25 18.88 3.01
CA ASP A 495 -12.18 19.64 3.85
C ASP A 495 -13.54 18.92 3.95
N LEU A 496 -14.06 18.38 2.85
CA LEU A 496 -15.30 17.59 2.87
C LEU A 496 -15.19 16.37 3.79
N ILE A 497 -14.01 15.73 3.86
CA ILE A 497 -13.81 14.52 4.64
C ILE A 497 -13.58 14.83 6.13
N GLU A 498 -12.67 15.75 6.45
CA GLU A 498 -12.12 15.86 7.81
C GLU A 498 -12.46 17.16 8.56
N LYS A 499 -12.97 18.19 7.86
CA LYS A 499 -13.17 19.52 8.46
C LYS A 499 -14.15 19.44 9.62
N LYS A 500 -13.81 20.09 10.73
CA LYS A 500 -14.69 20.21 11.90
C LYS A 500 -15.20 21.66 12.00
N PRO A 501 -16.52 21.88 12.15
CA PRO A 501 -17.61 20.89 12.07
C PRO A 501 -18.03 20.56 10.62
N GLY A 502 -18.72 19.43 10.42
CA GLY A 502 -19.48 19.13 9.20
C GLY A 502 -18.83 18.22 8.16
N GLY A 503 -17.56 17.84 8.32
CA GLY A 503 -16.91 16.84 7.48
C GLY A 503 -17.46 15.43 7.72
N ILE A 504 -17.34 14.55 6.72
CA ILE A 504 -17.86 13.17 6.74
C ILE A 504 -17.43 12.42 8.01
N ILE A 505 -16.16 12.51 8.42
CA ILE A 505 -15.66 11.85 9.63
C ILE A 505 -16.31 12.43 10.89
N SER A 506 -16.48 13.75 10.97
CA SER A 506 -17.14 14.39 12.12
C SER A 506 -18.59 13.95 12.24
N LEU A 507 -19.32 13.88 11.12
CA LEU A 507 -20.70 13.42 11.08
C LEU A 507 -20.80 11.93 11.43
N LEU A 508 -19.85 11.11 10.99
CA LEU A 508 -19.77 9.70 11.35
C LEU A 508 -19.53 9.50 12.85
N ASP A 509 -18.58 10.24 13.43
CA ASP A 509 -18.30 10.23 14.87
C ASP A 509 -19.55 10.63 15.67
N GLU A 510 -20.23 11.71 15.26
CA GLU A 510 -21.48 12.15 15.87
C GLU A 510 -22.57 11.06 15.77
N ALA A 511 -22.78 10.51 14.58
CA ALA A 511 -23.75 9.43 14.34
C ALA A 511 -23.48 8.20 15.21
N CYS A 512 -22.22 7.82 15.40
CA CYS A 512 -21.83 6.70 16.27
C CYS A 512 -22.14 6.94 17.76
N MET A 513 -22.23 8.20 18.18
CA MET A 513 -22.59 8.57 19.56
C MET A 513 -24.11 8.60 19.79
N PHE A 514 -24.93 8.65 18.74
CA PHE A 514 -26.39 8.67 18.85
C PHE A 514 -26.96 7.24 19.02
N PRO A 515 -27.67 6.92 20.13
CA PRO A 515 -28.09 5.56 20.47
C PRO A 515 -29.04 4.86 19.47
N LYS A 516 -29.66 5.62 18.55
CA LYS A 516 -30.61 5.10 17.54
C LYS A 516 -30.18 5.42 16.11
N SER A 517 -28.92 5.82 15.92
CA SER A 517 -28.40 6.04 14.58
C SER A 517 -28.33 4.70 13.83
N THR A 518 -28.67 4.75 12.55
CA THR A 518 -28.63 3.64 11.61
C THR A 518 -27.84 4.06 10.37
N HIS A 519 -27.43 3.10 9.54
CA HIS A 519 -26.80 3.41 8.26
C HIS A 519 -27.66 4.35 7.39
N ALA A 520 -28.98 4.20 7.42
CA ALA A 520 -29.93 5.01 6.65
C ALA A 520 -30.17 6.41 7.21
N THR A 521 -29.90 6.65 8.49
CA THR A 521 -29.99 8.00 9.07
C THR A 521 -28.68 8.77 8.97
N PHE A 522 -27.56 8.06 8.78
CA PHE A 522 -26.26 8.67 8.53
C PHE A 522 -26.09 9.09 7.06
N ALA A 523 -26.52 8.23 6.12
CA ALA A 523 -26.55 8.53 4.69
C ALA A 523 -27.60 9.60 4.37
#